data_AF-A0A1B8PWB6-F1
#
_entry.id   AF-A0A1B8PWB6-F1
#
_cell.length_a   1.000
_cell.length_b   1.000
_cell.length_c   1.000
_cell.angle_alpha   90.00
_cell.angle_beta   90.00
_cell.angle_gamma   90.00
#
_symmetry.space_group_name_H-M   'P 1'
#
loop_
_entity.id
_entity.type
_entity.pdbx_description
1 polymer ?
#
loop_
_entity_poly.entity_id
_entity_poly.type
_entity_poly.pdbx_seq_one_letter_code
_entity_poly.pdbx_strand_id
1 'polypeptide(L)'
;MNIFYLDPDPIRCASFHGNKHVVKMILEYAQLLCTAHHLCDNVLSDDERAVLYKCTHQNHPCAVWVRDSKSHYDWLYRLFIALCDEYTHRYDKVHLTDQKLRHILINCPISADTPFIAPPQVMPDEYQVDDTVSAYRAYYRCGKADILAYTGRPSPDWL
;
A
#
# COMPACT_ATOMS: atom_id res chain seq x y z
N MET A 1 1.88 -0.04 -10.59
CA MET A 1 1.78 0.27 -9.15
C MET A 1 0.57 -0.47 -8.66
N ASN A 2 0.70 -1.45 -7.77
CA ASN A 2 -0.45 -2.25 -7.35
C ASN A 2 -0.68 -2.05 -5.86
N ILE A 3 -1.92 -2.05 -5.40
CA ILE A 3 -2.23 -2.20 -3.98
C ILE A 3 -2.53 -3.67 -3.75
N PHE A 4 -1.54 -4.44 -3.31
CA PHE A 4 -1.68 -5.88 -3.14
C PHE A 4 -2.60 -6.20 -1.95
N TYR A 5 -3.89 -6.38 -2.24
CA TYR A 5 -4.96 -6.62 -1.27
C TYR A 5 -5.09 -8.12 -0.95
N LEU A 6 -4.16 -8.66 -0.15
CA LEU A 6 -4.05 -10.10 0.16
C LEU A 6 -4.94 -10.55 1.33
N ASP A 7 -5.43 -9.60 2.13
CA ASP A 7 -6.35 -9.80 3.25
C ASP A 7 -7.07 -8.46 3.54
N PRO A 8 -8.34 -8.48 3.97
CA PRO A 8 -9.05 -7.25 4.35
C PRO A 8 -8.45 -6.53 5.55
N ASP A 9 -7.82 -7.27 6.47
CA ASP A 9 -7.07 -6.68 7.59
C ASP A 9 -5.67 -6.26 7.12
N PRO A 10 -5.31 -4.95 7.17
CA PRO A 10 -4.01 -4.46 6.73
C PRO A 10 -2.80 -5.14 7.41
N ILE A 11 -2.94 -5.55 8.68
CA ILE A 11 -1.85 -6.18 9.43
C ILE A 11 -1.58 -7.58 8.89
N ARG A 12 -2.65 -8.39 8.72
CA ARG A 12 -2.56 -9.71 8.08
C ARG A 12 -2.09 -9.58 6.64
N CYS A 13 -2.59 -8.60 5.90
CA CYS A 13 -2.20 -8.32 4.53
C CYS A 13 -0.70 -8.04 4.41
N ALA A 14 -0.14 -7.19 5.28
CA ALA A 14 1.29 -6.93 5.35
C ALA A 14 2.10 -8.21 5.61
N SER A 15 1.65 -9.06 6.55
CA SER A 15 2.33 -10.33 6.87
C SER A 15 2.45 -11.27 5.66
N PHE A 16 1.50 -11.20 4.71
CA PHE A 16 1.49 -12.03 3.51
C PHE A 16 2.37 -11.51 2.36
N HIS A 17 2.89 -10.28 2.45
CA HIS A 17 3.80 -9.78 1.43
C HIS A 17 5.11 -10.58 1.42
N GLY A 18 5.54 -11.02 0.23
CA GLY A 18 6.86 -11.62 0.04
C GLY A 18 7.95 -10.58 0.26
N ASN A 19 9.17 -11.03 0.59
CA ASN A 19 10.31 -10.19 0.95
C ASN A 19 10.54 -9.01 0.00
N LYS A 20 10.58 -9.26 -1.32
CA LYS A 20 10.78 -8.17 -2.30
C LYS A 20 9.66 -7.13 -2.26
N HIS A 21 8.42 -7.58 -2.03
CA HIS A 21 7.28 -6.67 -1.91
C HIS A 21 7.25 -5.93 -0.58
N VAL A 22 7.66 -6.54 0.54
CA VAL A 22 7.79 -5.80 1.81
C VAL A 22 8.69 -4.58 1.64
N VAL A 23 9.84 -4.73 0.97
CA VAL A 23 10.75 -3.61 0.70
C VAL A 23 10.16 -2.62 -0.30
N LYS A 24 9.70 -3.10 -1.46
CA LYS A 24 9.27 -2.24 -2.58
C LYS A 24 7.98 -1.49 -2.29
N MET A 25 7.01 -2.14 -1.64
CA MET A 25 5.66 -1.61 -1.50
C MET A 25 5.55 -0.47 -0.49
N ILE A 26 6.48 -0.37 0.47
CA ILE A 26 6.56 0.78 1.39
C ILE A 26 6.75 2.09 0.59
N LEU A 27 7.69 2.09 -0.37
CA LEU A 27 7.95 3.25 -1.22
C LEU A 27 6.76 3.55 -2.13
N GLU A 28 6.23 2.52 -2.79
CA GLU A 28 5.09 2.62 -3.71
C GLU A 28 3.83 3.16 -3.01
N TYR A 29 3.50 2.66 -1.82
CA TYR A 29 2.34 3.14 -1.05
C TYR A 29 2.54 4.55 -0.52
N ALA A 30 3.73 4.90 -0.04
CA ALA A 30 4.04 6.27 0.33
C ALA A 30 3.90 7.23 -0.85
N GLN A 31 4.31 6.85 -2.07
CA GLN A 31 4.13 7.67 -3.27
C GLN A 31 2.66 7.92 -3.60
N LEU A 32 1.79 6.91 -3.44
CA LEU A 32 0.34 7.06 -3.61
C LEU A 32 -0.26 8.00 -2.55
N LEU A 33 0.12 7.83 -1.28
CA LEU A 33 -0.34 8.68 -0.18
C LEU A 33 0.15 10.13 -0.35
N CYS A 34 1.42 10.35 -0.69
CA CYS A 34 1.96 11.67 -1.03
C CYS A 34 1.22 12.30 -2.22
N THR A 35 0.86 11.50 -3.23
CA THR A 35 0.09 11.99 -4.38
C THR A 35 -1.30 12.48 -3.96
N ALA A 36 -1.96 11.82 -3.00
CA ALA A 36 -3.20 12.34 -2.42
C ALA A 36 -2.98 13.69 -1.71
N HIS A 37 -1.89 13.84 -0.95
CA HIS A 37 -1.53 15.13 -0.32
C HIS A 37 -1.25 16.26 -1.32
N HIS A 38 -0.70 15.96 -2.49
CA HIS A 38 -0.46 16.98 -3.53
C HIS A 38 -1.74 17.42 -4.26
N LEU A 39 -2.73 16.53 -4.37
CA LEU A 39 -3.90 16.73 -5.22
C LEU A 39 -5.18 17.08 -4.45
N CYS A 40 -5.24 16.77 -3.16
CA CYS A 40 -6.35 17.08 -2.28
C CYS A 40 -6.02 18.29 -1.38
N ASP A 41 -7.05 18.91 -0.81
CA ASP A 41 -6.87 20.02 0.13
C ASP A 41 -6.09 19.54 1.36
N ASN A 42 -4.86 20.04 1.51
CA ASN A 42 -4.02 19.71 2.67
C ASN A 42 -3.76 20.96 3.52
N VAL A 43 -3.52 20.71 4.80
CA VAL A 43 -3.14 21.74 5.79
C VAL A 43 -1.70 21.51 6.26
N LEU A 44 -0.84 21.00 5.37
CA LEU A 44 0.57 20.79 5.69
C LEU A 44 1.31 22.13 5.82
N SER A 45 2.38 22.15 6.59
CA SER A 45 3.38 23.22 6.55
C SER A 45 4.28 23.11 5.31
N ASP A 46 5.04 24.16 5.02
CA ASP A 46 6.00 24.15 3.90
C ASP A 46 7.12 23.12 4.10
N ASP A 47 7.56 22.93 5.34
CA ASP A 47 8.57 21.93 5.69
C ASP A 47 8.06 20.50 5.47
N GLU A 48 6.81 20.22 5.86
CA GLU A 48 6.17 18.92 5.61
C GLU A 48 5.97 18.67 4.11
N ARG A 49 5.57 19.71 3.34
CA ARG A 49 5.46 19.61 1.88
C ARG A 49 6.80 19.32 1.22
N ALA A 50 7.90 19.88 1.71
CA ALA A 50 9.23 19.72 1.14
C ALA A 50 9.76 18.29 1.24
N VAL A 51 9.30 17.49 2.21
CA VAL A 51 9.74 16.10 2.40
C VAL A 51 8.87 15.08 1.67
N LEU A 52 7.68 15.46 1.19
CA LEU A 52 6.81 14.56 0.42
C LEU A 52 7.49 14.08 -0.86
N TYR A 53 7.20 12.84 -1.24
CA TYR A 53 7.53 12.38 -2.58
C TYR A 53 6.74 13.17 -3.63
N LYS A 54 7.38 13.40 -4.78
CA LYS A 54 6.72 14.05 -5.93
C LYS A 54 5.50 13.24 -6.34
N CYS A 55 4.47 13.93 -6.83
CA CYS A 55 3.30 13.31 -7.44
C CYS A 55 3.74 12.31 -8.53
N THR A 56 3.23 11.08 -8.46
CA THR A 56 3.48 10.05 -9.47
C THR A 56 2.18 9.39 -9.87
N HIS A 57 2.05 9.02 -11.14
CA HIS A 57 0.95 8.19 -11.62
C HIS A 57 -0.45 8.72 -11.22
N GLN A 58 -0.67 10.04 -11.21
CA GLN A 58 -1.90 10.64 -10.69
C GLN A 58 -3.19 10.05 -11.29
N ASN A 59 -3.19 9.65 -12.56
CA ASN A 59 -4.36 9.08 -13.22
C ASN A 59 -4.44 7.54 -13.13
N HIS A 60 -3.48 6.90 -12.48
CA HIS A 60 -3.47 5.45 -12.32
C HIS A 60 -4.61 5.01 -11.38
N PRO A 61 -5.31 3.89 -11.65
CA PRO A 61 -6.47 3.46 -10.87
C PRO A 61 -6.23 3.45 -9.36
N CYS A 62 -5.10 2.89 -8.90
CA CYS A 62 -4.76 2.92 -7.47
C CYS A 62 -4.60 4.34 -6.90
N ALA A 63 -4.01 5.28 -7.65
CA ALA A 63 -3.88 6.66 -7.18
C ALA A 63 -5.23 7.36 -7.11
N VAL A 64 -6.13 7.07 -8.06
CA VAL A 64 -7.52 7.56 -8.06
C VAL A 64 -8.25 7.01 -6.84
N TRP A 65 -8.20 5.69 -6.63
CA TRP A 65 -8.84 5.02 -5.50
C TRP A 65 -8.38 5.59 -4.15
N VAL A 66 -7.08 5.78 -3.94
CA VAL A 66 -6.55 6.32 -2.66
C VAL A 66 -7.13 7.69 -2.33
N ARG A 67 -7.38 8.54 -3.33
CA ARG A 67 -7.88 9.92 -3.10
C ARG A 67 -9.39 10.05 -3.21
N ASP A 68 -10.10 8.98 -3.55
CA ASP A 68 -11.55 8.97 -3.72
C ASP A 68 -12.27 9.05 -2.36
N SER A 69 -11.69 8.44 -1.33
CA SER A 69 -12.26 8.45 0.02
C SER A 69 -11.23 8.39 1.14
N LYS A 70 -11.57 9.01 2.27
CA LYS A 70 -10.90 8.86 3.56
C LYS A 70 -10.74 7.39 3.94
N SER A 71 -11.77 6.56 3.76
CA SER A 71 -11.72 5.14 4.11
C SER A 71 -10.68 4.36 3.29
N HIS A 72 -10.46 4.75 2.02
CA HIS A 72 -9.45 4.15 1.14
C HIS A 72 -8.04 4.58 1.54
N TYR A 73 -7.85 5.88 1.79
CA TYR A 73 -6.58 6.42 2.28
C TYR A 73 -6.18 5.80 3.63
N ASP A 74 -7.10 5.77 4.59
CA ASP A 74 -6.84 5.24 5.93
C ASP A 74 -6.48 3.75 5.87
N TRP A 75 -7.14 2.98 4.99
CA TRP A 75 -6.78 1.58 4.78
C TRP A 75 -5.38 1.43 4.18
N LEU A 76 -5.02 2.22 3.14
CA LEU A 76 -3.69 2.16 2.55
C LEU A 76 -2.61 2.64 3.53
N TYR A 77 -2.88 3.68 4.31
CA TYR A 77 -1.98 4.15 5.36
C TYR A 77 -1.73 3.06 6.41
N ARG A 78 -2.79 2.37 6.85
CA ARG A 78 -2.68 1.23 7.78
C ARG A 78 -1.83 0.10 7.18
N LEU A 79 -1.99 -0.20 5.89
CA LEU A 79 -1.15 -1.20 5.23
C LEU A 79 0.31 -0.72 5.10
N PHE A 80 0.52 0.55 4.79
CA PHE A 80 1.85 1.16 4.71
C PHE A 80 2.60 1.04 6.04
N ILE A 81 2.00 1.44 7.16
CA ILE A 81 2.65 1.32 8.48
C ILE A 81 2.86 -0.14 8.87
N ALA A 82 1.90 -1.03 8.57
CA ALA A 82 2.04 -2.45 8.85
C ALA A 82 3.19 -3.08 8.05
N LEU A 83 3.44 -2.63 6.81
CA LEU A 83 4.60 -3.04 6.04
C LEU A 83 5.91 -2.46 6.57
N CYS A 84 5.92 -1.22 7.07
CA CYS A 84 7.09 -0.66 7.74
C CYS A 84 7.46 -1.47 9.00
N ASP A 85 6.46 -1.86 9.78
CA ASP A 85 6.64 -2.69 10.97
C ASP A 85 7.12 -4.10 10.58
N GLU A 86 6.54 -4.69 9.53
CA GLU A 86 6.97 -5.98 8.98
C GLU A 86 8.39 -5.93 8.41
N TYR A 87 8.79 -4.83 7.76
CA TYR A 87 10.17 -4.62 7.32
C TYR A 87 11.14 -4.59 8.51
N THR A 88 10.77 -3.87 9.57
CA THR A 88 11.57 -3.81 10.80
C THR A 88 11.69 -5.19 11.44
N HIS A 89 10.60 -5.94 11.54
CA HIS A 89 10.58 -7.31 12.03
C HIS A 89 11.48 -8.25 11.23
N ARG A 90 11.44 -8.18 9.89
CA ARG A 90 12.18 -9.12 9.02
C ARG A 90 13.66 -8.80 8.88
N TYR A 91 14.03 -7.52 8.94
CA TYR A 91 15.36 -7.06 8.55
C TYR A 91 16.13 -6.35 9.66
N ASP A 92 15.52 -6.17 10.84
CA ASP A 92 16.10 -5.46 12.00
C ASP A 92 16.60 -4.05 11.63
N LYS A 93 15.85 -3.37 10.75
CA LYS A 93 16.17 -2.05 10.18
C LYS A 93 14.90 -1.24 10.04
N VAL A 94 15.01 0.08 10.17
CA VAL A 94 13.89 0.99 9.87
C VAL A 94 13.99 1.50 8.44
N HIS A 95 12.93 1.33 7.65
CA HIS A 95 12.90 1.80 6.26
C HIS A 95 12.98 3.34 6.20
N LEU A 96 13.76 3.91 5.28
CA LEU A 96 13.96 5.37 5.22
C LEU A 96 12.66 6.14 4.99
N THR A 97 11.76 5.60 4.17
CA THR A 97 10.42 6.16 3.95
C THR A 97 9.62 6.23 5.24
N ASP A 98 9.75 5.24 6.12
CA ASP A 98 9.04 5.20 7.39
C ASP A 98 9.46 6.36 8.29
N GLN A 99 10.78 6.52 8.47
CA GLN A 99 11.39 7.60 9.25
C GLN A 99 10.92 8.98 8.77
N LYS A 100 10.84 9.16 7.44
CA LYS A 100 10.49 10.44 6.83
C LYS A 100 9.00 10.76 6.86
N LEU A 101 8.14 9.76 6.66
CA LEU A 101 6.76 10.03 6.23
C LEU A 101 5.67 9.47 7.16
N ARG A 102 5.97 8.55 8.10
CA ARG A 102 4.93 7.97 8.97
C ARG A 102 4.10 9.01 9.70
N HIS A 103 4.76 10.02 10.25
CA HIS A 103 4.15 11.07 11.06
C HIS A 103 3.39 12.13 10.24
N ILE A 104 3.70 12.25 8.95
CA ILE A 104 3.02 13.18 8.03
C ILE A 104 1.80 12.49 7.42
N LEU A 105 2.01 11.26 6.91
CA LEU A 105 0.98 10.52 6.18
C LEU A 105 -0.15 9.99 7.07
N ILE A 106 -0.02 10.06 8.40
CA ILE A 106 -1.14 9.79 9.32
C ILE A 106 -2.29 10.79 9.11
N ASN A 107 -1.97 12.01 8.67
CA ASN A 107 -2.96 13.05 8.45
C ASN A 107 -3.58 12.84 7.07
N CYS A 108 -4.82 12.35 7.02
CA CYS A 108 -5.55 12.16 5.76
C CYS A 108 -5.97 13.53 5.18
N PRO A 109 -5.64 13.85 3.91
CA PRO A 109 -6.02 15.11 3.27
C PRO A 109 -7.41 15.05 2.59
N ILE A 110 -8.14 13.93 2.73
CA ILE A 110 -9.39 13.70 2.00
C ILE A 110 -10.58 14.01 2.91
N SER A 111 -11.48 14.85 2.41
CA SER A 111 -12.71 15.22 3.12
C SER A 111 -13.87 14.26 2.86
N ALA A 112 -13.94 13.64 1.67
CA ALA A 112 -14.99 12.69 1.33
C ALA A 112 -14.80 11.38 2.10
N ASP A 113 -15.87 10.90 2.74
CA ASP A 113 -15.86 9.63 3.49
C ASP A 113 -17.00 8.75 2.97
N THR A 114 -16.64 7.75 2.18
CA THR A 114 -17.56 6.81 1.54
C THR A 114 -17.26 5.41 2.07
N PRO A 115 -18.23 4.49 2.01
CA PRO A 115 -18.00 3.12 2.43
C PRO A 115 -16.77 2.52 1.75
N PHE A 116 -15.99 1.77 2.51
CA PHE A 116 -14.80 1.12 1.99
C PHE A 116 -15.17 0.18 0.83
N ILE A 117 -14.42 0.28 -0.26
CA ILE A 117 -14.43 -0.69 -1.36
C ILE A 117 -13.02 -1.20 -1.58
N ALA A 118 -12.87 -2.46 -1.99
CA ALA A 118 -11.56 -3.03 -2.26
C ALA A 118 -10.82 -2.25 -3.37
N PRO A 119 -9.47 -2.18 -3.34
CA PRO A 119 -8.70 -1.45 -4.34
C PRO A 119 -8.84 -2.08 -5.73
N PRO A 120 -8.57 -1.29 -6.79
CA PRO A 120 -8.72 -1.76 -8.17
C PRO A 120 -7.73 -2.88 -8.50
N GLN A 121 -8.19 -3.88 -9.24
CA GLN A 121 -7.40 -5.03 -9.68
C GLN A 121 -6.49 -4.67 -10.85
N VAL A 122 -5.38 -3.99 -10.55
CA VAL A 122 -4.37 -3.63 -11.56
C VAL A 122 -3.43 -4.80 -11.81
N MET A 123 -3.89 -5.77 -12.59
CA MET A 123 -3.17 -7.02 -12.88
C MET A 123 -3.58 -7.58 -14.25
N PRO A 124 -2.85 -8.55 -14.83
CA PRO A 124 -3.28 -9.21 -16.06
C PRO A 124 -4.69 -9.78 -15.96
N ASP A 125 -5.45 -9.71 -17.06
CA ASP A 125 -6.88 -10.04 -17.10
C ASP A 125 -7.17 -11.48 -16.63
N GLU A 126 -6.25 -12.42 -16.85
CA GLU A 126 -6.36 -13.82 -16.41
C GLU A 126 -6.46 -14.01 -14.88
N TYR A 127 -6.08 -13.01 -14.08
CA TYR A 127 -6.19 -13.04 -12.62
C TYR A 127 -7.38 -12.23 -12.09
N GLN A 128 -8.05 -11.44 -12.93
CA GLN A 128 -9.14 -10.57 -12.49
C GLN A 128 -10.41 -11.39 -12.25
N VAL A 129 -10.98 -11.28 -11.05
CA VAL A 129 -12.20 -11.99 -10.62
C VAL A 129 -13.01 -11.12 -9.66
N ASP A 130 -14.27 -11.46 -9.37
CA ASP A 130 -15.13 -10.62 -8.53
C ASP A 130 -14.58 -10.37 -7.11
N ASP A 131 -14.00 -11.39 -6.48
CA ASP A 131 -13.38 -11.26 -5.16
C ASP A 131 -11.92 -10.76 -5.26
N THR A 132 -11.69 -9.49 -4.89
CA THR A 132 -10.38 -8.86 -4.98
C THR A 132 -9.29 -9.57 -4.17
N VAL A 133 -9.63 -10.20 -3.04
CA VAL A 133 -8.66 -11.00 -2.27
C VAL A 133 -8.22 -12.22 -3.08
N SER A 134 -9.17 -12.97 -3.64
CA SER A 134 -8.89 -14.12 -4.50
C SER A 134 -8.07 -13.73 -5.73
N ALA A 135 -8.40 -12.60 -6.37
CA ALA A 135 -7.64 -12.07 -7.51
C ALA A 135 -6.17 -11.82 -7.16
N TYR A 136 -5.90 -11.07 -6.09
CA TYR A 136 -4.53 -10.76 -5.68
C TYR A 136 -3.77 -11.98 -5.17
N ARG A 137 -4.43 -12.92 -4.49
CA ARG A 137 -3.80 -14.19 -4.07
C ARG A 137 -3.43 -15.06 -5.27
N ALA A 138 -4.32 -15.18 -6.27
CA ALA A 138 -4.02 -15.88 -7.51
C ALA A 138 -2.85 -15.23 -8.25
N TYR A 139 -2.83 -13.90 -8.33
CA TYR A 139 -1.73 -13.16 -8.95
C TYR A 139 -0.41 -13.33 -8.18
N TYR A 140 -0.45 -13.41 -6.84
CA TYR A 140 0.74 -13.73 -6.04
C TYR A 140 1.24 -15.15 -6.32
N ARG A 141 0.35 -16.14 -6.25
CA ARG A 141 0.68 -17.56 -6.41
C ARG A 141 1.22 -17.89 -7.80
N CYS A 142 0.65 -17.31 -8.84
CA CYS A 142 1.01 -17.65 -10.22
C CYS A 142 1.89 -16.57 -10.87
N GLY A 143 1.49 -15.30 -10.80
CA GLY A 143 2.15 -14.19 -11.51
C GLY A 143 3.32 -13.54 -10.75
N LYS A 144 3.62 -13.99 -9.53
CA LYS A 144 4.75 -13.51 -8.71
C LYS A 144 5.58 -14.64 -8.10
N ALA A 145 5.30 -15.90 -8.41
CA ALA A 145 5.92 -17.07 -7.78
C ALA A 145 7.45 -17.02 -7.76
N ASP A 146 8.04 -16.57 -8.87
CA ASP A 146 9.48 -16.47 -9.11
C ASP A 146 10.23 -15.51 -8.17
N ILE A 147 9.51 -14.58 -7.55
CA ILE A 147 10.09 -13.58 -6.63
C ILE A 147 9.66 -13.77 -5.18
N LEU A 148 8.81 -14.74 -4.87
CA LEU A 148 8.34 -14.98 -3.52
C LEU A 148 9.41 -15.65 -2.66
N ALA A 149 9.72 -14.97 -1.55
CA ALA A 149 10.53 -15.50 -0.47
C ALA A 149 9.98 -14.93 0.83
N TYR A 150 10.05 -15.70 1.92
CA TYR A 150 9.52 -15.32 3.23
C TYR A 150 10.60 -15.55 4.27
N THR A 151 11.09 -14.46 4.88
CA THR A 151 12.08 -14.49 5.96
C THR A 151 11.42 -14.01 7.24
N GLY A 152 11.64 -14.69 8.37
CA GLY A 152 11.03 -14.31 9.65
C GLY A 152 9.51 -14.55 9.73
N ARG A 153 8.92 -15.20 8.71
CA ARG A 153 7.51 -15.61 8.61
C ARG A 153 7.39 -16.92 7.82
N PRO A 154 6.38 -17.76 8.12
CA PRO A 154 5.99 -18.83 7.21
C PRO A 154 5.38 -18.26 5.92
N SER A 155 5.46 -19.01 4.83
CA SER A 155 4.65 -18.73 3.64
C SER A 155 3.16 -18.89 3.97
N PRO A 156 2.27 -18.02 3.43
CA PRO A 156 0.82 -18.19 3.58
C PRO A 156 0.32 -19.55 3.07
N ASP A 157 -0.67 -20.14 3.76
CA ASP A 157 -1.23 -21.47 3.43
C ASP A 157 -1.94 -21.55 2.06
N TRP A 158 -2.27 -20.40 1.46
CA TRP A 158 -2.99 -20.30 0.18
C TRP A 158 -2.06 -20.15 -1.03
N LEU A 159 -0.75 -20.02 -0.80
CA LEU A 159 0.27 -20.11 -1.85
C LEU A 159 0.46 -21.56 -2.26
#